data_AF-A0A2D6YCP3-F1
#
_entry.id   AF-A0A2D6YCP3-F1
#
_cell.length_a   1.000
_cell.length_b   1.000
_cell.length_c   1.000
_cell.angle_alpha   90.00
_cell.angle_beta   90.00
_cell.angle_gamma   90.00
#
_symmetry.space_group_name_H-M   'P 1'
#
loop_
_entity.id
_entity.type
_entity.pdbx_description
1 polymer ?
#
loop_
_entity_poly.entity_id
_entity_poly.type
_entity_poly.pdbx_seq_one_letter_code
_entity_poly.pdbx_strand_id
1 'polypeptide(L)'
;MASFLLISFWFTRIQANKSALKAVLINKIGDFFLFFAILLIFFYLKTLNYATVFALGDLLNENILFLGFNLKVLTLINFFIFLGAFGKSAQIGLHT
;
A
#
# COMPACT_ATOMS: atom_id res chain seq x y z
N MET A 1 -6.44 5.96 -10.88
CA MET A 1 -7.74 6.12 -11.61
C MET A 1 -7.56 6.46 -13.08
N ALA A 2 -6.63 7.35 -13.47
CA ALA A 2 -6.36 7.65 -14.89
C ALA A 2 -6.08 6.39 -15.73
N SER A 3 -5.38 5.40 -15.18
CA SER A 3 -5.12 4.10 -15.80
C SER A 3 -6.39 3.28 -16.13
N PHE A 4 -7.48 3.44 -15.37
CA PHE A 4 -8.76 2.77 -15.68
C PHE A 4 -9.45 3.36 -16.91
N LEU A 5 -9.43 4.70 -17.05
CA LEU A 5 -10.02 5.37 -18.21
C LEU A 5 -9.31 5.01 -19.52
N LEU A 6 -7.98 4.85 -19.48
CA LEU A 6 -7.21 4.44 -20.66
C LEU A 6 -7.47 2.97 -21.05
N ILE A 7 -7.61 2.06 -20.08
CA ILE A 7 -7.87 0.63 -20.36
C ILE A 7 -9.32 0.42 -20.83
N SER A 8 -10.28 1.19 -20.32
CA SER A 8 -11.69 1.13 -20.74
C SER A 8 -12.01 1.99 -21.98
N PHE A 9 -11.00 2.53 -22.66
CA PHE A 9 -11.18 3.38 -23.85
C PHE A 9 -11.95 2.66 -24.99
N TRP A 10 -11.74 1.35 -25.15
CA TRP A 10 -12.54 0.48 -26.02
C TRP A 10 -13.61 -0.28 -25.21
N PHE A 11 -14.60 0.45 -24.73
CA PHE A 11 -15.74 -0.07 -23.95
C PHE A 11 -16.60 -1.10 -24.72
N THR A 12 -16.48 -1.17 -26.05
CA THR A 12 -17.19 -2.14 -26.90
C THR A 12 -16.78 -3.58 -26.66
N ARG A 13 -15.61 -3.84 -26.05
CA ARG A 13 -15.19 -5.19 -25.65
C ARG A 13 -15.46 -5.45 -24.17
N ILE A 14 -16.36 -6.39 -23.89
CA ILE A 14 -16.66 -6.87 -22.52
C ILE A 14 -15.40 -7.38 -21.81
N GLN A 15 -14.46 -7.97 -22.57
CA GLN A 15 -13.17 -8.44 -22.06
C GLN A 15 -12.32 -7.28 -21.46
N ALA A 16 -12.29 -6.12 -22.13
CA ALA A 16 -11.51 -4.96 -21.69
C ALA A 16 -12.08 -4.38 -20.38
N ASN A 17 -13.41 -4.36 -20.26
CA ASN A 17 -14.07 -3.86 -19.05
C ASN A 17 -13.85 -4.78 -17.83
N LYS A 18 -13.81 -6.10 -18.04
CA LYS A 18 -13.47 -7.07 -16.98
C LYS A 18 -12.03 -6.92 -16.49
N SER A 19 -11.07 -6.74 -17.40
CA SER A 19 -9.66 -6.53 -17.04
C SER A 19 -9.45 -5.18 -16.33
N ALA A 20 -10.14 -4.13 -16.76
CA ALA A 20 -10.11 -2.82 -16.10
C ALA A 20 -10.63 -2.89 -14.65
N LEU A 21 -11.73 -3.61 -14.42
CA LEU A 21 -12.27 -3.84 -13.07
C LEU A 21 -11.31 -4.62 -12.18
N LYS A 22 -10.70 -5.70 -12.69
CA LYS A 22 -9.68 -6.46 -11.94
C LYS A 22 -8.49 -5.58 -11.54
N ALA A 23 -7.97 -4.78 -12.47
CA ALA A 23 -6.85 -3.88 -12.20
C ALA A 23 -7.19 -2.81 -11.14
N VAL A 24 -8.42 -2.29 -11.13
CA VAL A 24 -8.88 -1.36 -10.09
C VAL A 24 -8.99 -2.05 -8.73
N LEU A 25 -9.46 -3.29 -8.69
CA LEU A 25 -9.63 -4.03 -7.44
C LEU A 25 -8.27 -4.30 -6.77
N ILE A 26 -7.27 -4.69 -7.56
CA ILE A 26 -5.89 -4.91 -7.09
C ILE A 26 -5.25 -3.61 -6.59
N ASN A 27 -5.42 -2.51 -7.32
CA ASN A 27 -4.93 -1.20 -6.87
C ASN A 27 -5.60 -0.76 -5.55
N LYS A 28 -6.90 -1.00 -5.38
CA LYS A 28 -7.60 -0.66 -4.15
C LYS A 28 -7.05 -1.41 -2.94
N ILE A 29 -6.70 -2.69 -3.09
CA ILE A 29 -6.09 -3.48 -2.02
C ILE A 29 -4.72 -2.91 -1.62
N GLY A 30 -3.89 -2.51 -2.58
CA GLY A 30 -2.63 -1.81 -2.30
C GLY A 30 -2.84 -0.49 -1.57
N ASP A 31 -3.82 0.31 -2.00
CA ASP A 31 -4.15 1.59 -1.36
C ASP A 31 -4.64 1.40 0.09
N PHE A 32 -5.33 0.29 0.43
CA PHE A 32 -5.71 -0.04 1.82
C PHE A 32 -4.49 -0.25 2.73
N PHE A 33 -3.48 -1.00 2.28
CA PHE A 33 -2.25 -1.21 3.05
C PHE A 33 -1.45 0.09 3.20
N LEU A 34 -1.40 0.91 2.16
CA LEU A 34 -0.76 2.21 2.20
C LEU A 34 -1.47 3.17 3.19
N PHE A 35 -2.80 3.12 3.24
CA PHE A 35 -3.58 3.87 4.21
C PHE A 35 -3.25 3.45 5.66
N PHE A 36 -3.18 2.14 5.94
CA PHE A 36 -2.80 1.64 7.26
C PHE A 36 -1.37 2.06 7.66
N ALA A 37 -0.42 2.05 6.72
CA ALA A 37 0.94 2.52 6.97
C ALA A 37 0.97 4.00 7.41
N ILE A 38 0.28 4.86 6.66
CA ILE A 38 0.18 6.29 6.97
C ILE A 38 -0.50 6.51 8.33
N LEU A 39 -1.53 5.73 8.64
CA LEU A 39 -2.25 5.80 9.91
C LEU A 39 -1.36 5.42 11.09
N LEU A 40 -0.56 4.36 10.97
CA LEU A 40 0.45 4.01 11.98
C LEU A 40 1.50 5.12 12.16
N ILE A 41 2.06 5.65 11.07
CA ILE A 41 3.03 6.75 11.11
C ILE A 41 2.43 7.95 11.85
N PHE A 42 1.19 8.32 11.51
CA PHE A 42 0.51 9.44 12.15
C PHE A 42 0.21 9.17 13.63
N PHE A 43 -0.13 7.93 14.00
CA PHE A 43 -0.41 7.57 15.40
C PHE A 43 0.83 7.73 16.30
N TYR A 44 2.01 7.27 15.83
CA TYR A 44 3.24 7.34 16.61
C TYR A 44 3.95 8.69 16.53
N LEU A 45 4.04 9.28 15.35
CA LEU A 45 4.88 10.46 15.10
C LEU A 45 4.08 11.76 15.06
N LYS A 46 2.75 11.69 14.88
CA LYS A 46 1.83 12.84 14.68
C LYS A 46 2.23 13.79 13.54
N THR A 47 3.15 13.38 12.69
CA THR A 47 3.65 14.13 11.53
C THR A 47 3.72 13.22 10.31
N LEU A 48 3.45 13.80 9.14
CA LEU A 48 3.57 13.14 7.83
C LEU A 48 4.76 13.69 7.02
N ASN A 49 5.56 14.58 7.61
CA ASN A 49 6.74 15.12 6.95
C ASN A 49 7.84 14.04 6.90
N TYR A 50 8.23 13.64 5.69
CA TYR A 50 9.25 12.60 5.48
C TYR A 50 10.55 12.89 6.24
N ALA A 51 11.04 14.13 6.21
CA ALA A 51 12.26 14.51 6.93
C ALA A 51 12.16 14.24 8.44
N THR A 52 11.01 14.57 9.04
CA THR A 52 10.77 14.34 10.47
C THR A 52 10.53 12.86 10.79
N VAL A 53 9.88 12.12 9.89
CA VAL A 53 9.62 10.68 10.05
C VAL A 53 10.94 9.88 9.99
N PHE A 54 11.85 10.23 9.08
CA PHE A 54 13.17 9.60 9.01
C PHE A 54 14.04 9.92 10.23
N ALA A 55 14.02 11.17 10.72
CA ALA A 55 14.79 11.56 11.90
C ALA A 55 14.27 10.91 13.20
N LEU A 56 12.96 10.72 13.32
CA LEU A 56 12.33 10.11 14.50
C LEU A 56 12.20 8.58 14.38
N GLY A 57 12.52 8.00 13.23
CA GLY A 57 12.39 6.56 12.97
C GLY A 57 13.23 5.69 13.91
N ASP A 58 14.44 6.14 14.26
CA ASP A 58 15.34 5.43 15.19
C ASP A 58 14.83 5.43 16.65
N LEU A 59 13.99 6.40 17.01
CA LEU A 59 13.38 6.49 18.34
C LEU A 59 12.20 5.51 18.50
N LEU A 60 11.63 5.01 17.39
CA LEU A 60 10.53 4.04 17.38
C LEU A 60 11.03 2.59 17.54
N ASN A 61 11.73 2.32 18.64
CA ASN A 61 12.22 0.98 18.99
C ASN A 61 11.24 0.19 19.87
N GLU A 62 9.97 0.57 19.92
CA GLU A 62 8.99 -0.20 20.68
C GLU A 62 8.71 -1.56 20.01
N ASN A 63 8.67 -2.61 20.84
CA ASN A 63 8.33 -3.95 20.39
C ASN A 63 6.81 -4.12 20.49
N ILE A 64 6.17 -4.44 19.37
CA ILE A 64 4.76 -4.81 19.32
C ILE A 64 4.67 -6.31 19.12
N LEU A 65 3.78 -6.94 19.90
CA LEU A 65 3.34 -8.31 19.66
C LEU A 65 2.38 -8.31 18.48
N PHE A 66 2.89 -8.65 17.30
CA PHE A 66 2.08 -8.80 16.09
C PHE A 66 2.04 -10.28 15.70
N LEU A 67 0.83 -10.87 15.66
CA LEU A 67 0.62 -12.27 15.27
C LEU A 67 1.42 -13.31 16.10
N GLY A 68 1.76 -13.00 17.36
CA GLY A 68 2.56 -13.86 18.23
C GLY A 68 4.08 -13.67 18.13
N PHE A 69 4.56 -12.78 17.25
CA PHE A 69 5.97 -12.41 17.13
C PHE A 69 6.22 -11.01 17.70
N ASN A 70 7.31 -10.85 18.45
CA ASN A 70 7.80 -9.53 18.86
C ASN A 70 8.49 -8.86 17.66
N LEU A 71 7.81 -7.91 17.04
CA LEU A 71 8.32 -7.13 15.92
C LEU A 71 8.45 -5.67 16.32
N LYS A 72 9.48 -5.00 15.79
CA LYS A 72 9.62 -3.55 15.96
C LYS A 72 8.51 -2.84 15.18
N VAL A 73 7.96 -1.77 15.75
CA VAL A 73 6.95 -0.92 15.07
C VAL A 73 7.44 -0.48 13.69
N LEU A 74 8.71 -0.09 13.60
CA LEU A 74 9.35 0.35 12.36
C LEU A 74 9.30 -0.72 11.28
N THR A 75 9.58 -1.99 11.63
CA THR A 75 9.52 -3.12 10.70
C THR A 75 8.09 -3.34 10.19
N LEU A 76 7.09 -3.20 11.07
CA LEU A 76 5.68 -3.35 10.70
C LEU A 76 5.22 -2.23 9.75
N ILE A 77 5.61 -0.98 10.03
CA ILE A 77 5.31 0.17 9.15
C ILE A 77 5.95 -0.03 7.77
N ASN A 78 7.24 -0.40 7.72
CA ASN A 78 7.92 -0.65 6.45
C ASN A 78 7.29 -1.81 5.68
N PHE A 79 6.83 -2.85 6.36
CA PHE A 79 6.13 -3.97 5.74
C PHE A 79 4.80 -3.53 5.11
N PHE A 80 4.02 -2.69 5.78
CA PHE A 80 2.78 -2.14 5.20
C PHE A 80 3.03 -1.20 4.02
N ILE A 81 4.06 -0.34 4.09
CA ILE A 81 4.47 0.51 2.96
C ILE A 81 4.89 -0.36 1.77
N PHE A 82 5.67 -1.40 2.04
CA PHE A 82 6.12 -2.36 1.03
C PHE A 82 4.94 -3.06 0.37
N LEU A 83 4.00 -3.63 1.13
CA LEU A 83 2.78 -4.23 0.61
C LEU A 83 1.94 -3.24 -0.23
N GLY A 84 1.81 -2.00 0.23
CA GLY A 84 1.12 -0.94 -0.52
C GLY A 84 1.79 -0.62 -1.85
N ALA A 85 3.13 -0.53 -1.86
CA ALA A 85 3.91 -0.31 -3.08
C ALA A 85 3.81 -1.50 -4.06
N PHE A 86 3.87 -2.74 -3.54
CA PHE A 86 3.69 -3.97 -4.33
C PHE A 86 2.31 -4.05 -4.99
N GLY A 87 1.26 -3.56 -4.31
CA GLY A 87 -0.09 -3.53 -4.85
C GLY A 87 -0.25 -2.63 -6.08
N LYS A 88 0.53 -1.54 -6.18
CA LYS A 88 0.49 -0.62 -7.34
C LYS A 88 1.42 -1.01 -8.49
N SER A 89 2.53 -1.69 -8.21
CA SER A 89 3.51 -2.05 -9.24
C SER A 89 3.12 -3.28 -10.08
N ALA A 90 1.90 -3.81 -9.90
CA ALA A 90 1.35 -4.90 -10.71
C ALA A 90 2.23 -6.17 -10.74
N GLN A 91 3.10 -6.37 -9.74
CA GLN A 91 4.22 -7.31 -9.84
C GLN A 91 3.90 -8.72 -9.35
N ILE A 92 2.80 -8.93 -8.60
CA ILE A 92 2.31 -10.26 -8.25
C ILE A 92 0.96 -10.48 -8.97
N GLY A 93 1.00 -11.17 -10.11
CA GLY A 93 -0.17 -11.86 -10.68
C GLY A 93 -0.83 -11.28 -11.93
N LEU A 94 -0.20 -10.39 -12.70
CA LEU A 94 -0.72 -9.93 -14.01
C LEU A 94 0.02 -10.54 -15.22
N HIS A 95 0.38 -11.81 -15.11
CA HIS A 95 0.56 -12.70 -16.26
C HIS A 95 -0.57 -13.74 -16.27
N THR A 96 -1.85 -13.29 -16.38
CA THR A 96 -3.01 -13.95 -17.03
C THR A 96 -4.32 -13.20 -16.73
#